data_AF-A0A8H4PFS9-F1
#
_entry.id   AF-A0A8H4PFS9-F1
#
_cell.length_a   1.000
_cell.length_b   1.000
_cell.length_c   1.000
_cell.angle_alpha   90.00
_cell.angle_beta   90.00
_cell.angle_gamma   90.00
#
_symmetry.space_group_name_H-M   'P 1'
#
loop_
_entity.id
_entity.type
_entity.pdbx_description
1 polymer ?
#
loop_
_entity_poly.entity_id
_entity_poly.type
_entity_poly.pdbx_seq_one_letter_code
_entity_poly.pdbx_strand_id
1 'polypeptide(L)'
;MASTSSGYVSYGRTACWGSTATAVDKGDVQDAELPPLDFRPTILTGGALFLSLVFHLLVLGTLVFLYYKEIFSVSYAWAYFVIKILPTVIGTATAVLVDEMGQSLSRIRPFMLCAQEGGFTADKTILMSYFPMPDFTTLWKSRNWLLLVSKALSFINYFTIGLKTSFLLTPDYQNAELVPWAVLSLVGLYAVVSLYLIAVFFSLHGKVTGLRWDPVSMADQLVLFRRSDFLDMFEGTSLANRAAIENHLGDLRLRIGYWEMGSGYWHGFGLVGPSQTQHRARQGAAHDTVPGLSTSSGKDTEG
;
A
#
# COMPACT_ATOMS: atom_id res chain seq x y z
N MET A 1 -19.98 -47.04 42.77
CA MET A 1 -19.28 -47.36 41.51
C MET A 1 -20.17 -46.82 40.39
N ALA A 2 -19.80 -45.87 39.54
CA ALA A 2 -18.51 -45.46 39.04
C ALA A 2 -18.42 -43.93 38.92
N SER A 3 -17.22 -43.40 39.19
CA SER A 3 -16.83 -42.00 39.03
C SER A 3 -16.47 -41.76 37.56
N THR A 4 -17.14 -40.80 36.90
CA THR A 4 -16.79 -40.32 35.57
C THR A 4 -15.77 -39.19 35.71
N SER A 5 -14.50 -39.50 35.41
CA SER A 5 -13.42 -38.53 35.28
C SER A 5 -13.58 -37.73 33.99
N SER A 6 -13.86 -36.42 34.12
CA SER A 6 -13.80 -35.47 33.02
C SER A 6 -12.34 -35.22 32.64
N GLY A 7 -11.91 -35.81 31.52
CA GLY A 7 -10.61 -35.55 30.91
C GLY A 7 -10.62 -34.21 30.19
N TYR A 8 -10.16 -33.16 30.88
CA TYR A 8 -9.79 -31.91 30.22
C TYR A 8 -8.56 -32.15 29.35
N VAL A 9 -8.74 -32.05 28.03
CA VAL A 9 -7.65 -31.97 27.07
C VAL A 9 -6.92 -30.65 27.29
N SER A 10 -5.79 -30.72 27.99
CA SER A 10 -4.83 -29.63 28.11
C SER A 10 -4.24 -29.37 26.73
N TYR A 11 -4.63 -28.26 26.09
CA TYR A 11 -3.87 -27.73 24.97
C TYR A 11 -2.50 -27.34 25.49
N GLY A 12 -1.49 -28.16 25.18
CA GLY A 12 -0.10 -27.85 25.43
C GLY A 12 0.23 -26.51 24.79
N ARG A 13 0.45 -25.50 25.64
CA ARG A 13 1.12 -24.24 25.29
C ARG A 13 2.49 -24.61 24.74
N THR A 14 2.62 -24.69 23.41
CA THR A 14 3.91 -24.85 22.75
C THR A 14 4.77 -23.64 23.11
N ALA A 15 5.86 -23.92 23.79
CA ALA A 15 6.84 -23.02 24.38
C ALA A 15 7.68 -22.25 23.35
N CYS A 16 7.04 -21.54 22.41
CA CYS A 16 7.72 -20.69 21.42
C CYS A 16 7.37 -19.19 21.54
N TRP A 17 6.47 -18.81 22.44
CA TRP A 17 6.03 -17.43 22.66
C TRP A 17 6.90 -16.66 23.68
N GLY A 18 8.18 -17.05 23.84
CA GLY A 18 9.09 -16.45 24.82
C GLY A 18 10.42 -15.94 24.24
N SER A 19 10.75 -16.28 22.99
CA SER A 19 11.96 -15.75 22.34
C SER A 19 11.62 -14.43 21.65
N THR A 20 12.13 -13.33 22.19
CA THR A 20 11.97 -11.99 21.62
C THR A 20 12.56 -11.91 20.22
N ALA A 21 11.74 -11.50 19.24
CA ALA A 21 12.19 -11.23 17.90
C ALA A 21 13.09 -9.98 17.86
N THR A 22 14.29 -10.12 17.31
CA THR A 22 15.20 -9.00 17.03
C THR A 22 15.12 -8.64 15.55
N ALA A 23 15.04 -7.34 15.25
CA ALA A 23 15.03 -6.88 13.87
C ALA A 23 16.41 -7.11 13.27
N VAL A 24 16.48 -7.85 12.16
CA VAL A 24 17.73 -8.09 11.43
C VAL A 24 18.04 -6.84 10.60
N ASP A 25 19.25 -6.30 10.72
CA ASP A 25 19.66 -5.14 9.94
C ASP A 25 20.01 -5.54 8.50
N LYS A 26 19.97 -4.60 7.56
CA LYS A 26 20.16 -4.87 6.13
C LYS A 26 21.53 -5.49 5.81
N GLY A 27 22.54 -5.27 6.64
CA GLY A 27 23.87 -5.89 6.52
C GLY A 27 23.82 -7.40 6.78
N ASP A 28 23.26 -7.80 7.92
CA ASP A 28 23.15 -9.20 8.34
C ASP A 28 22.26 -10.04 7.39
N VAL A 29 21.30 -9.40 6.70
CA VAL A 29 20.46 -10.06 5.67
C VAL A 29 21.29 -10.51 4.46
N GLN A 30 22.35 -9.77 4.08
CA GLN A 30 23.24 -10.16 2.98
C GLN A 30 24.16 -11.31 3.38
N ASP A 31 24.61 -11.32 4.63
CA ASP A 31 25.44 -12.39 5.18
C ASP A 31 24.66 -13.71 5.37
N ALA A 32 23.34 -13.61 5.56
CA ALA A 32 22.44 -14.76 5.73
C ALA A 32 21.80 -15.30 4.41
N GLU A 33 22.22 -14.82 3.24
CA GLU A 33 21.68 -15.19 1.91
C GLU A 33 20.15 -15.06 1.77
N LEU A 34 19.53 -14.12 2.50
CA LEU A 34 18.09 -13.94 2.48
C LEU A 34 17.62 -13.14 1.25
N PRO A 35 16.45 -13.46 0.66
CA PRO A 35 16.00 -12.78 -0.55
C PRO A 35 15.68 -11.29 -0.28
N PRO A 36 16.04 -10.39 -1.22
CA PRO A 36 15.87 -8.95 -1.05
C PRO A 36 14.39 -8.55 -0.98
N LEU A 37 14.06 -7.60 -0.10
CA LEU A 37 12.69 -7.15 0.16
C LEU A 37 12.30 -5.90 -0.68
N ASP A 38 12.58 -5.92 -1.98
CA ASP A 38 12.24 -4.82 -2.90
C ASP A 38 11.18 -5.25 -3.93
N PHE A 39 10.19 -6.03 -3.49
CA PHE A 39 9.10 -6.42 -4.38
C PHE A 39 8.29 -5.19 -4.80
N ARG A 40 8.07 -5.02 -6.10
CA ARG A 40 7.22 -3.98 -6.69
C ARG A 40 6.27 -4.64 -7.71
N PRO A 41 4.99 -4.26 -7.75
CA PRO A 41 4.07 -4.74 -8.76
C PRO A 41 4.59 -4.40 -10.14
N THR A 42 4.24 -5.23 -11.10
CA THR A 42 4.55 -5.02 -12.52
C THR A 42 4.15 -3.62 -12.99
N ILE A 43 3.01 -3.08 -12.56
CA ILE A 43 2.55 -1.75 -12.96
C ILE A 43 3.31 -0.58 -12.29
N LEU A 44 3.94 -0.84 -11.14
CA LEU A 44 4.78 0.10 -10.39
C LEU A 44 6.28 -0.10 -10.67
N THR A 45 6.61 -1.06 -11.53
CA THR A 45 7.99 -1.33 -11.94
C THR A 45 8.50 -0.15 -12.76
N GLY A 46 9.78 0.20 -12.60
CA GLY A 46 10.38 1.35 -13.32
C GLY A 46 10.16 1.30 -14.84
N GLY A 47 10.20 0.10 -15.43
CA GLY A 47 9.92 -0.10 -16.86
C GLY A 47 8.47 0.19 -17.26
N ALA A 48 7.48 -0.27 -16.47
CA ALA A 48 6.07 -0.01 -16.77
C ALA A 48 5.70 1.46 -16.55
N LEU A 49 6.24 2.10 -15.51
CA LEU A 49 6.11 3.54 -15.28
C LEU A 49 6.72 4.34 -16.43
N PHE A 50 7.91 3.95 -16.89
CA PHE A 50 8.56 4.59 -18.02
C PHE A 50 7.75 4.43 -19.31
N LEU A 51 7.26 3.22 -19.60
CA LEU A 51 6.42 2.96 -20.78
C LEU A 51 5.12 3.78 -20.74
N SER A 52 4.47 3.84 -19.58
CA SER A 52 3.27 4.67 -19.38
C SER A 52 3.57 6.15 -19.55
N LEU A 53 4.70 6.64 -19.05
CA LEU A 53 5.14 8.03 -19.24
C LEU A 53 5.35 8.33 -20.72
N VAL A 54 6.07 7.47 -21.45
CA VAL A 54 6.28 7.62 -22.89
C VAL A 54 4.95 7.66 -23.64
N PHE A 55 4.02 6.77 -23.29
CA PHE A 55 2.68 6.76 -23.89
C PHE A 55 1.93 8.08 -23.65
N HIS A 56 1.96 8.61 -22.42
CA HIS A 56 1.33 9.91 -22.12
C HIS A 56 2.00 11.08 -22.86
N LEU A 57 3.33 11.06 -23.00
CA LEU A 57 4.08 12.07 -23.75
C LEU A 57 3.79 12.01 -25.26
N LEU A 58 3.61 10.82 -25.83
CA LEU A 58 3.21 10.65 -27.23
C LEU A 58 1.80 11.22 -27.48
N VAL A 59 0.86 10.96 -26.57
CA VAL A 59 -0.50 11.53 -26.65
C VAL A 59 -0.45 13.06 -26.52
N LEU A 60 0.33 13.57 -25.56
CA LEU A 60 0.54 15.01 -25.38
C LEU A 60 1.16 15.65 -26.63
N GLY A 61 2.21 15.05 -27.20
CA GLY A 61 2.86 15.53 -28.42
C GLY A 61 1.91 15.52 -29.62
N THR A 62 1.06 14.49 -29.73
CA THR A 62 0.01 14.43 -30.77
C THR A 62 -0.99 15.57 -30.59
N LEU A 63 -1.44 15.85 -29.37
CA LEU A 63 -2.36 16.96 -29.08
C LEU A 63 -1.76 18.33 -29.39
N VAL A 64 -0.49 18.55 -29.05
CA VAL A 64 0.23 19.78 -29.37
C VAL A 64 0.38 19.92 -30.89
N PHE A 65 0.70 18.85 -31.60
CA PHE A 65 0.75 18.87 -33.06
C PHE A 65 -0.61 19.20 -33.69
N LEU A 66 -1.68 18.60 -33.18
CA LEU A 66 -3.05 18.86 -33.61
C LEU A 66 -3.45 20.34 -33.37
N TYR A 67 -3.01 20.93 -32.25
CA TYR A 67 -3.24 22.34 -31.95
C TYR A 67 -2.67 23.27 -33.02
N TYR A 68 -1.46 23.01 -33.52
CA TYR A 68 -0.84 23.83 -34.58
C TYR A 68 -1.40 23.59 -35.98
N LYS A 69 -2.12 22.49 -36.20
CA LYS A 69 -2.60 22.10 -37.54
C LYS A 69 -4.05 22.47 -37.83
N GLU A 70 -4.82 22.94 -36.84
CA GLU A 70 -6.19 23.53 -36.83
C GLU A 70 -7.28 22.94 -37.76
N ILE A 71 -6.98 22.61 -39.02
CA ILE A 71 -7.88 22.11 -40.05
C ILE A 71 -7.31 20.80 -40.64
N PHE A 72 -8.11 19.72 -40.55
CA PHE A 72 -7.82 18.46 -41.21
C PHE A 72 -8.82 18.22 -42.34
N SER A 73 -8.33 18.10 -43.57
CA SER A 73 -9.12 17.59 -44.69
C SER A 73 -9.06 16.06 -44.68
N VAL A 74 -10.20 15.42 -44.46
CA VAL A 74 -10.30 13.96 -44.42
C VAL A 74 -10.98 13.49 -45.70
N SER A 75 -10.22 12.89 -46.62
CA SER A 75 -10.74 12.42 -47.91
C SER A 75 -11.54 11.11 -47.83
N TYR A 76 -11.42 10.35 -46.74
CA TYR A 76 -12.01 9.00 -46.62
C TYR A 76 -12.96 8.89 -45.42
N ALA A 77 -14.18 8.39 -45.65
CA ALA A 77 -15.19 8.21 -44.59
C ALA A 77 -14.71 7.32 -43.42
N TRP A 78 -13.92 6.27 -43.72
CA TRP A 78 -13.33 5.41 -42.68
C TRP A 78 -12.32 6.15 -41.79
N ALA A 79 -11.51 7.03 -42.37
CA ALA A 79 -10.57 7.84 -41.60
C ALA A 79 -11.31 8.79 -40.64
N TYR A 80 -12.47 9.30 -41.06
CA TYR A 80 -13.34 10.12 -40.21
C TYR A 80 -13.87 9.35 -38.99
N PHE A 81 -14.36 8.13 -39.18
CA PHE A 81 -14.80 7.27 -38.06
C PHE A 81 -13.67 6.98 -37.08
N VAL A 82 -12.47 6.66 -37.59
CA VAL A 82 -11.30 6.38 -36.75
C VAL A 82 -10.91 7.62 -35.93
N ILE A 83 -10.82 8.80 -36.55
CA ILE A 83 -10.48 10.04 -35.85
C ILE A 83 -11.49 10.39 -34.76
N LYS A 84 -12.77 10.03 -34.94
CA LYS A 84 -13.81 10.28 -33.94
C LYS A 84 -13.77 9.32 -32.74
N ILE A 85 -13.46 8.04 -32.97
CA ILE A 85 -13.51 6.99 -31.92
C ILE A 85 -12.17 6.88 -31.18
N LEU A 86 -11.06 7.01 -31.89
CA LEU A 86 -9.71 6.78 -31.39
C LEU A 86 -9.36 7.66 -30.17
N PRO A 87 -9.73 8.95 -30.11
CA PRO A 87 -9.50 9.75 -28.92
C PRO A 87 -10.17 9.18 -27.68
N THR A 88 -11.45 8.80 -27.76
CA THR A 88 -12.19 8.21 -26.65
C THR A 88 -11.55 6.92 -26.17
N VAL A 89 -11.17 6.02 -27.09
CA VAL A 89 -10.48 4.76 -26.75
C VAL A 89 -9.16 5.04 -26.02
N ILE A 90 -8.34 5.97 -26.54
CA ILE A 90 -7.10 6.37 -25.88
C ILE A 90 -7.39 6.99 -24.51
N GLY A 91 -8.46 7.79 -24.39
CA GLY A 91 -8.90 8.40 -23.13
C GLY A 91 -9.24 7.36 -22.07
N THR A 92 -10.06 6.38 -22.42
CA THR A 92 -10.42 5.27 -21.55
C THR A 92 -9.19 4.46 -21.16
N ALA A 93 -8.32 4.13 -22.11
CA ALA A 93 -7.08 3.40 -21.83
C ALA A 93 -6.17 4.17 -20.84
N THR A 94 -5.97 5.48 -21.04
CA THR A 94 -5.20 6.31 -20.11
C THR A 94 -5.86 6.42 -18.74
N ALA A 95 -7.19 6.50 -18.68
CA ALA A 95 -7.93 6.58 -17.43
C ALA A 95 -7.75 5.32 -16.58
N VAL A 96 -7.93 4.15 -17.19
CA VAL A 96 -7.72 2.86 -16.53
C VAL A 96 -6.29 2.71 -16.05
N LEU A 97 -5.29 3.06 -16.87
CA LEU A 97 -3.89 2.95 -16.47
C LEU A 97 -3.56 3.80 -15.23
N VAL A 98 -4.05 5.05 -15.16
CA VAL A 98 -3.81 5.93 -14.01
C VAL A 98 -4.52 5.42 -12.76
N ASP A 99 -5.75 4.91 -12.90
CA ASP A 99 -6.52 4.37 -11.78
C ASP A 99 -5.87 3.11 -11.19
N GLU A 100 -5.45 2.16 -12.04
CA GLU A 100 -4.73 0.95 -11.64
C GLU A 100 -3.39 1.25 -10.96
N MET A 101 -2.68 2.28 -11.42
CA MET A 101 -1.47 2.78 -10.75
C MET A 101 -1.78 3.31 -9.35
N GLY A 102 -2.85 4.11 -9.21
CA GLY A 102 -3.31 4.64 -7.94
C GLY A 102 -3.69 3.55 -6.94
N GLN A 103 -4.46 2.55 -7.39
CA GLN A 103 -4.87 1.40 -6.59
C GLN A 103 -3.67 0.53 -6.19
N SER A 104 -2.73 0.29 -7.10
CA SER A 104 -1.51 -0.47 -6.79
C SER A 104 -0.62 0.27 -5.80
N LEU A 105 -0.53 1.59 -5.93
CA LEU A 105 0.19 2.43 -4.98
C LEU A 105 -0.48 2.43 -3.59
N SER A 106 -1.81 2.52 -3.51
CA SER A 106 -2.53 2.49 -2.23
C SER A 106 -2.38 1.16 -1.50
N ARG A 107 -2.31 0.04 -2.24
CA ARG A 107 -2.08 -1.29 -1.67
C ARG A 107 -0.71 -1.44 -1.01
N ILE A 108 0.34 -0.90 -1.62
CA ILE A 108 1.72 -1.11 -1.12
C ILE A 108 2.19 -0.02 -0.16
N ARG A 109 1.54 1.14 -0.19
CA ARG A 109 1.89 2.25 0.69
C ARG A 109 1.99 1.90 2.18
N PRO A 110 1.04 1.18 2.82
CA PRO A 110 1.18 0.82 4.23
C PRO A 110 2.46 0.02 4.51
N PHE A 111 2.83 -0.89 3.63
CA PHE A 111 4.04 -1.71 3.77
C PHE A 111 5.32 -0.88 3.57
N MET A 112 5.35 0.00 2.56
CA MET A 112 6.47 0.95 2.36
C MET A 112 6.71 1.86 3.56
N LEU A 113 5.65 2.30 4.24
CA LEU A 113 5.77 3.11 5.45
C LEU A 113 6.36 2.28 6.60
N CYS A 114 5.89 1.05 6.79
CA CYS A 114 6.43 0.11 7.78
C CYS A 114 7.84 -0.41 7.46
N ALA A 115 8.32 -0.33 6.22
CA ALA A 115 9.65 -0.80 5.83
C ALA A 115 10.79 0.15 6.24
N GLN A 116 10.46 1.37 6.68
CA GLN A 116 11.45 2.36 7.12
C GLN A 116 12.11 1.93 8.44
N GLU A 117 13.39 2.29 8.62
CA GLU A 117 14.24 1.83 9.74
C GLU A 117 13.65 2.17 11.13
N GLY A 118 12.88 3.24 11.23
CA GLY A 118 12.20 3.66 12.46
C GLY A 118 10.79 3.10 12.67
N GLY A 119 10.25 2.32 11.74
CA GLY A 119 8.85 1.89 11.73
C GLY A 119 7.86 3.04 11.62
N PHE A 120 6.58 2.72 11.44
CA PHE A 120 5.51 3.71 11.35
C PHE A 120 4.33 3.36 12.25
N THR A 121 3.59 4.39 12.65
CA THR A 121 2.44 4.32 13.54
C THR A 121 1.29 3.53 12.89
N ALA A 122 0.68 2.59 13.62
CA ALA A 122 -0.33 1.67 13.12
C ALA A 122 -1.60 2.38 12.62
N ASP A 123 -1.94 3.53 13.23
CA ASP A 123 -2.99 4.44 12.76
C ASP A 123 -2.85 4.80 11.27
N LYS A 124 -1.61 4.99 10.82
CA LYS A 124 -1.30 5.40 9.45
C LYS A 124 -0.93 4.25 8.53
N THR A 125 -1.00 3.00 8.98
CA THR A 125 -0.64 1.81 8.20
C THR A 125 -1.71 0.73 8.28
N ILE A 126 -1.80 -0.03 9.35
CA ILE A 126 -2.68 -1.20 9.40
C ILE A 126 -4.14 -0.82 9.71
N LEU A 127 -4.35 0.26 10.48
CA LEU A 127 -5.70 0.72 10.87
C LEU A 127 -6.35 1.63 9.83
N MET A 128 -5.57 2.13 8.87
CA MET A 128 -6.08 3.00 7.82
C MET A 128 -6.84 2.16 6.78
N SER A 129 -8.02 2.65 6.40
CA SER A 129 -8.85 1.99 5.38
C SER A 129 -8.24 2.27 4.00
N TYR A 130 -7.41 1.36 3.52
CA TYR A 130 -6.78 1.47 2.18
C TYR A 130 -7.63 0.84 1.07
N PHE A 131 -8.66 0.07 1.42
CA PHE A 131 -9.49 -0.68 0.46
C PHE A 131 -11.00 -0.52 0.72
N PRO A 132 -11.83 -0.26 -0.32
CA PRO A 132 -11.44 0.29 -1.63
C PRO A 132 -10.82 1.69 -1.46
N MET A 133 -10.02 2.15 -2.44
CA MET A 133 -9.15 3.35 -2.36
C MET A 133 -9.70 4.47 -1.44
N PRO A 134 -8.92 4.93 -0.45
CA PRO A 134 -9.42 5.78 0.64
C PRO A 134 -10.08 7.07 0.17
N ASP A 135 -11.09 7.50 0.93
CA ASP A 135 -11.78 8.76 0.70
C ASP A 135 -10.85 9.97 0.83
N PHE A 136 -11.19 11.06 0.15
CA PHE A 136 -10.46 12.34 0.20
C PHE A 136 -10.27 12.84 1.64
N THR A 137 -11.28 12.71 2.49
CA THR A 137 -11.25 13.16 3.89
C THR A 137 -10.25 12.35 4.71
N THR A 138 -10.22 11.04 4.53
CA THR A 138 -9.29 10.11 5.19
C THR A 138 -7.85 10.34 4.72
N LEU A 139 -7.65 10.56 3.42
CA LEU A 139 -6.35 10.89 2.85
C LEU A 139 -5.81 12.23 3.33
N TRP A 140 -6.67 13.24 3.43
CA TRP A 140 -6.31 14.56 3.93
C TRP A 140 -5.85 14.49 5.39
N LYS A 141 -6.61 13.80 6.26
CA LYS A 141 -6.28 13.63 7.67
C LYS A 141 -4.99 12.84 7.89
N SER A 142 -4.76 11.77 7.12
CA SER A 142 -3.56 10.94 7.21
C SER A 142 -2.28 11.62 6.68
N ARG A 143 -2.40 12.82 6.08
CA ARG A 143 -1.31 13.59 5.47
C ARG A 143 -0.53 12.83 4.38
N ASN A 144 -1.19 11.84 3.77
CA ASN A 144 -0.63 11.04 2.67
C ASN A 144 -0.79 11.77 1.33
N TRP A 145 -0.02 12.83 1.13
CA TRP A 145 -0.09 13.70 -0.06
C TRP A 145 -0.01 12.95 -1.39
N LEU A 146 0.82 11.92 -1.49
CA LEU A 146 0.97 11.16 -2.74
C LEU A 146 -0.33 10.43 -3.14
N LEU A 147 -1.03 9.83 -2.16
CA LEU A 147 -2.30 9.14 -2.41
C LEU A 147 -3.44 10.14 -2.61
N LEU A 148 -3.43 11.26 -1.90
CA LEU A 148 -4.39 12.33 -2.09
C LEU A 148 -4.32 12.90 -3.51
N VAL A 149 -3.11 13.21 -3.99
CA VAL A 149 -2.88 13.69 -5.36
C VAL A 149 -3.26 12.61 -6.37
N SER A 150 -2.92 11.33 -6.12
CA SER A 150 -3.34 10.21 -6.96
C SER A 150 -4.86 10.13 -7.13
N LYS A 151 -5.60 10.23 -6.02
CA LYS A 151 -7.07 10.21 -6.02
C LYS A 151 -7.66 11.42 -6.74
N ALA A 152 -7.12 12.62 -6.48
CA ALA A 152 -7.54 13.84 -7.14
C ALA A 152 -7.31 13.77 -8.66
N LEU A 153 -6.14 13.31 -9.09
CA LEU A 153 -5.85 13.14 -10.51
C LEU A 153 -6.72 12.07 -11.17
N SER A 154 -6.95 10.94 -10.50
CA SER A 154 -7.84 9.90 -11.03
C SER A 154 -9.24 10.46 -11.25
N PHE A 155 -9.75 11.27 -10.31
CA PHE A 155 -11.01 11.99 -10.46
C PHE A 155 -11.00 12.96 -11.65
N ILE A 156 -9.96 13.79 -11.79
CA ILE A 156 -9.84 14.74 -12.91
C ILE A 156 -9.70 14.01 -14.25
N ASN A 157 -9.02 12.85 -14.28
CA ASN A 157 -8.79 12.07 -15.50
C ASN A 157 -10.09 11.50 -16.10
N TYR A 158 -11.13 11.29 -15.30
CA TYR A 158 -12.46 10.95 -15.83
C TYR A 158 -13.05 12.08 -16.70
N PHE A 159 -12.76 13.34 -16.40
CA PHE A 159 -13.17 14.47 -17.24
C PHE A 159 -12.42 14.50 -18.58
N THR A 160 -11.21 13.94 -18.66
CA THR A 160 -10.46 13.81 -19.91
C THR A 160 -11.23 13.00 -20.94
N ILE A 161 -11.98 11.98 -20.53
CA ILE A 161 -12.80 11.16 -21.42
C ILE A 161 -13.88 12.03 -22.09
N GLY A 162 -14.57 12.87 -21.32
CA GLY A 162 -15.59 13.78 -21.84
C GLY A 162 -15.01 14.93 -22.68
N LEU A 163 -13.85 15.47 -22.31
CA LEU A 163 -13.18 16.49 -23.11
C LEU A 163 -12.70 15.93 -24.47
N LYS A 164 -12.32 14.66 -24.52
CA LYS A 164 -11.91 13.96 -25.75
C LYS A 164 -13.06 13.72 -26.73
N THR A 165 -14.29 13.58 -26.25
CA THR A 165 -15.44 13.48 -27.16
C THR A 165 -15.82 14.83 -27.75
N SER A 166 -15.48 15.93 -27.07
CA SER A 166 -15.97 17.27 -27.41
C SER A 166 -14.98 18.12 -28.22
N PHE A 167 -13.71 17.71 -28.38
CA PHE A 167 -12.73 18.55 -29.07
C PHE A 167 -12.85 18.55 -30.60
N LEU A 168 -13.56 17.57 -31.18
CA LEU A 168 -13.83 17.50 -32.60
C LEU A 168 -15.17 18.17 -32.90
N LEU A 169 -15.13 19.37 -33.49
CA LEU A 169 -16.30 19.95 -34.14
C LEU A 169 -16.27 19.53 -35.61
N THR A 170 -17.34 18.88 -36.07
CA THR A 170 -17.47 18.54 -37.49
C THR A 170 -18.57 19.39 -38.11
N PRO A 171 -18.23 20.55 -38.69
CA PRO A 171 -19.20 21.31 -39.48
C PRO A 171 -19.58 20.60 -40.78
N ASP A 172 -18.69 19.77 -41.35
CA ASP A 172 -18.91 19.08 -42.63
C ASP A 172 -18.21 17.71 -42.72
N TYR A 173 -18.71 16.78 -43.55
CA TYR A 173 -18.14 15.41 -43.69
C TYR A 173 -16.67 15.38 -44.17
N GLN A 174 -16.14 16.50 -44.66
CA GLN A 174 -14.79 16.60 -45.23
C GLN A 174 -13.81 17.42 -44.37
N ASN A 175 -14.32 18.26 -43.46
CA ASN A 175 -13.51 19.18 -42.65
C ASN A 175 -13.78 18.93 -41.16
N ALA A 176 -12.75 18.47 -40.45
CA ALA A 176 -12.76 18.39 -39.00
C ALA A 176 -12.06 19.63 -38.44
N GLU A 177 -12.82 20.46 -37.71
CA GLU A 177 -12.30 21.62 -36.99
C GLU A 177 -12.11 21.26 -35.51
N LEU A 178 -11.00 21.71 -34.95
CA LEU A 178 -10.71 21.48 -33.54
C LEU A 178 -11.24 22.64 -32.71
N VAL A 179 -11.90 22.33 -31.59
CA VAL A 179 -12.27 23.34 -30.61
C VAL A 179 -11.02 23.75 -29.83
N PRO A 180 -10.50 24.98 -30.00
CA PRO A 180 -9.18 25.34 -29.46
C PRO A 180 -9.12 25.22 -27.93
N TRP A 181 -10.21 25.60 -27.25
CA TRP A 181 -10.34 25.52 -25.79
C TRP A 181 -10.30 24.09 -25.26
N ALA A 182 -10.95 23.15 -25.96
CA ALA A 182 -10.96 21.76 -25.56
C ALA A 182 -9.56 21.12 -25.69
N VAL A 183 -8.85 21.43 -26.79
CA VAL A 183 -7.47 20.97 -27.01
C VAL A 183 -6.54 21.53 -25.94
N LEU A 184 -6.64 22.83 -25.64
CA LEU A 184 -5.83 23.47 -24.60
C LEU A 184 -6.06 22.86 -23.21
N SER A 185 -7.32 22.65 -22.82
CA SER A 185 -7.66 21.97 -21.57
C SER A 185 -7.09 20.55 -21.51
N LEU A 186 -7.13 19.82 -22.64
CA LEU A 186 -6.60 18.47 -22.73
C LEU A 186 -5.08 18.45 -22.60
N VAL A 187 -4.38 19.36 -23.27
CA VAL A 187 -2.92 19.54 -23.14
C VAL A 187 -2.54 19.83 -21.69
N GLY A 188 -3.23 20.77 -21.03
CA GLY A 188 -2.97 21.09 -19.62
C GLY A 188 -3.18 19.89 -18.71
N LEU A 189 -4.25 19.12 -18.93
CA LEU A 189 -4.56 17.95 -18.12
C LEU A 189 -3.55 16.82 -18.30
N TYR A 190 -3.15 16.52 -19.55
CA TYR A 190 -2.11 15.54 -19.82
C TYR A 190 -0.75 15.98 -19.23
N ALA A 191 -0.42 17.27 -19.28
CA ALA A 191 0.78 17.78 -18.64
C ALA A 191 0.79 17.54 -17.12
N VAL A 192 -0.34 17.78 -16.44
CA VAL A 192 -0.48 17.51 -15.00
C VAL A 192 -0.35 16.02 -14.69
N VAL A 193 -0.97 15.14 -15.50
CA VAL A 193 -0.84 13.69 -15.34
C VAL A 193 0.60 13.22 -15.57
N SER A 194 1.29 13.75 -16.59
CA SER A 194 2.70 13.46 -16.83
C SER A 194 3.60 13.90 -15.67
N LEU A 195 3.38 15.10 -15.11
CA LEU A 195 4.12 15.57 -13.93
C LEU A 195 3.89 14.67 -12.72
N TYR A 196 2.67 14.17 -12.53
CA TYR A 196 2.37 13.21 -11.48
C TYR A 196 3.09 11.87 -11.68
N LEU A 197 3.10 11.32 -12.89
CA LEU A 197 3.84 10.08 -13.18
C LEU A 197 5.33 10.25 -12.90
N ILE A 198 5.90 11.40 -13.25
CA ILE A 198 7.29 11.76 -12.92
C ILE A 198 7.48 11.83 -11.40
N ALA A 199 6.58 12.49 -10.67
CA ALA A 199 6.64 12.60 -9.22
C ALA A 199 6.55 11.23 -8.53
N VAL A 200 5.68 10.34 -9.01
CA VAL A 200 5.56 8.96 -8.56
C VAL A 200 6.85 8.20 -8.84
N PHE A 201 7.37 8.29 -10.06
CA PHE A 201 8.63 7.64 -10.45
C PHE A 201 9.77 8.02 -9.51
N PHE A 202 9.97 9.33 -9.26
CA PHE A 202 10.99 9.79 -8.31
C PHE A 202 10.68 9.41 -6.86
N SER A 203 9.41 9.43 -6.45
CA SER A 203 9.03 9.06 -5.09
C SER A 203 9.25 7.58 -4.77
N LEU A 204 9.19 6.70 -5.78
CA LEU A 204 9.50 5.28 -5.63
C LEU A 204 10.97 4.95 -5.95
N HIS A 205 11.70 5.87 -6.57
CA HIS A 205 13.12 5.67 -6.83
C HIS A 205 13.89 5.65 -5.51
N GLY A 206 14.60 4.55 -5.24
CA GLY A 206 15.40 4.38 -4.02
C GLY A 206 14.63 4.04 -2.74
N LYS A 207 13.30 3.82 -2.78
CA LYS A 207 12.56 3.33 -1.60
C LYS A 207 12.44 1.81 -1.61
N VAL A 208 12.70 1.20 -0.45
CA VAL A 208 12.54 -0.23 -0.22
C VAL A 208 11.09 -0.50 0.20
N THR A 209 10.43 -1.48 -0.43
CA THR A 209 9.03 -1.81 -0.13
C THR A 209 8.87 -2.70 1.10
N GLY A 210 9.93 -3.39 1.52
CA GLY A 210 9.93 -4.27 2.70
C GLY A 210 9.12 -5.54 2.50
N LEU A 211 8.68 -5.81 1.27
CA LEU A 211 7.90 -6.98 0.88
C LEU A 211 8.76 -7.93 0.05
N ARG A 212 8.61 -9.23 0.31
CA ARG A 212 9.22 -10.30 -0.49
C ARG A 212 8.32 -10.73 -1.66
N TRP A 213 7.01 -10.58 -1.53
CA TRP A 213 6.01 -10.94 -2.54
C TRP A 213 4.84 -9.93 -2.54
N ASP A 214 3.99 -9.96 -3.58
CA ASP A 214 2.77 -9.12 -3.64
C ASP A 214 1.69 -9.70 -2.72
N PRO A 215 1.26 -9.00 -1.65
CA PRO A 215 0.22 -9.50 -0.77
C PRO A 215 -1.17 -9.23 -1.37
N VAL A 216 -1.52 -9.95 -2.45
CA VAL A 216 -2.83 -9.86 -3.11
C VAL A 216 -3.87 -10.71 -2.39
N SER A 217 -3.46 -11.87 -1.86
CA SER A 217 -4.36 -12.76 -1.13
C SER A 217 -4.45 -12.42 0.36
N MET A 218 -5.61 -12.69 0.98
CA MET A 218 -5.74 -12.66 2.43
C MET A 218 -4.78 -13.64 3.11
N ALA A 219 -4.48 -14.77 2.47
CA ALA A 219 -3.49 -15.72 2.99
C ALA A 219 -2.09 -15.11 3.06
N ASP A 220 -1.71 -14.33 2.05
CA ASP A 220 -0.41 -13.64 2.00
C ASP A 220 -0.30 -12.59 3.09
N GLN A 221 -1.41 -11.86 3.33
CA GLN A 221 -1.49 -10.91 4.42
C GLN A 221 -1.38 -11.62 5.79
N LEU A 222 -2.11 -12.73 5.98
CA LEU A 222 -2.06 -13.52 7.23
C LEU A 222 -0.67 -14.10 7.51
N VAL A 223 0.08 -14.50 6.47
CA VAL A 223 1.46 -14.98 6.62
C VAL A 223 2.37 -13.91 7.25
N LEU A 224 2.17 -12.63 6.91
CA LEU A 224 2.94 -11.51 7.48
C LEU A 224 2.63 -11.26 8.97
N PHE A 225 1.48 -11.74 9.46
CA PHE A 225 1.06 -11.61 10.86
C PHE A 225 1.31 -12.86 11.70
N ARG A 226 1.57 -14.03 11.10
CA ARG A 226 1.59 -15.34 11.79
C ARG A 226 2.51 -15.40 13.03
N ARG A 227 3.56 -14.58 13.10
CA ARG A 227 4.52 -14.51 14.22
C ARG A 227 4.70 -13.10 14.79
N SER A 228 3.74 -12.22 14.58
CA SER A 228 3.88 -10.84 15.04
C SER A 228 3.63 -10.70 16.54
N ASP A 229 4.56 -10.04 17.24
CA ASP A 229 4.58 -9.87 18.71
C ASP A 229 3.42 -9.04 19.30
N PHE A 230 2.52 -8.52 18.46
CA PHE A 230 1.47 -7.58 18.86
C PHE A 230 0.05 -8.09 18.68
N LEU A 231 -0.14 -9.34 18.24
CA LEU A 231 -1.48 -9.91 18.01
C LEU A 231 -2.32 -9.96 19.29
N ASP A 232 -1.67 -10.19 20.44
CA ASP A 232 -2.36 -10.21 21.74
C ASP A 232 -3.00 -8.84 22.06
N MET A 233 -2.47 -7.74 21.52
CA MET A 233 -3.06 -6.40 21.71
C MET A 233 -4.33 -6.18 20.90
N PHE A 234 -4.65 -7.06 19.96
CA PHE A 234 -5.92 -7.06 19.23
C PHE A 234 -7.02 -7.85 19.97
N GLU A 235 -6.69 -8.57 21.05
CA GLU A 235 -7.70 -9.27 21.84
C GLU A 235 -8.74 -8.29 22.40
N GLY A 236 -10.03 -8.58 22.19
CA GLY A 236 -11.14 -7.70 22.59
C GLY A 236 -11.50 -6.58 21.60
N THR A 237 -10.76 -6.42 20.50
CA THR A 237 -11.10 -5.41 19.46
C THR A 237 -12.38 -5.74 18.68
N SER A 238 -12.83 -7.00 18.67
CA SER A 238 -14.08 -7.42 18.02
C SER A 238 -15.35 -6.79 18.61
N LEU A 239 -15.29 -6.37 19.88
CA LEU A 239 -16.38 -5.71 20.60
C LEU A 239 -16.20 -4.17 20.66
N ALA A 240 -15.04 -3.66 20.22
CA ALA A 240 -14.68 -2.25 20.34
C ALA A 240 -15.11 -1.46 19.10
N ASN A 241 -15.50 -0.20 19.30
CA ASN A 241 -15.76 0.72 18.20
C ASN A 241 -14.44 1.17 17.54
N ARG A 242 -14.47 1.54 16.26
CA ARG A 242 -13.29 1.95 15.50
C ARG A 242 -12.48 3.07 16.16
N ALA A 243 -13.14 4.06 16.75
CA ALA A 243 -12.47 5.14 17.48
C ALA A 243 -11.72 4.63 18.73
N ALA A 244 -12.24 3.60 19.41
CA ALA A 244 -11.58 2.98 20.54
C ALA A 244 -10.36 2.14 20.10
N ILE A 245 -10.47 1.46 18.95
CA ILE A 245 -9.37 0.73 18.32
C ILE A 245 -8.25 1.69 17.91
N GLU A 246 -8.59 2.80 17.25
CA GLU A 246 -7.61 3.84 16.86
C GLU A 246 -6.92 4.48 18.08
N ASN A 247 -7.66 4.75 19.16
CA ASN A 247 -7.05 5.28 20.38
C ASN A 247 -6.12 4.27 21.08
N HIS A 248 -6.46 2.97 21.06
CA HIS A 248 -5.71 1.94 21.79
C HIS A 248 -4.52 1.38 21.00
N LEU A 249 -4.69 1.15 19.70
CA LEU A 249 -3.68 0.57 18.83
C LEU A 249 -3.00 1.59 17.93
N GLY A 250 -3.52 2.81 17.83
CA GLY A 250 -3.01 3.82 16.91
C GLY A 250 -1.54 4.12 17.10
N ASP A 251 -1.07 4.30 18.35
CA ASP A 251 0.31 4.69 18.67
C ASP A 251 1.34 3.55 18.53
N LEU A 252 0.91 2.34 18.17
CA LEU A 252 1.83 1.21 17.98
C LEU A 252 2.75 1.47 16.79
N ARG A 253 4.07 1.44 17.01
CA ARG A 253 5.06 1.56 15.93
C ARG A 253 5.40 0.18 15.38
N LEU A 254 5.05 -0.02 14.12
CA LEU A 254 5.17 -1.28 13.40
C LEU A 254 6.25 -1.17 12.33
N ARG A 255 7.10 -2.19 12.25
CA ARG A 255 8.09 -2.36 11.18
C ARG A 255 7.87 -3.70 10.48
N ILE A 256 8.01 -3.70 9.16
CA ILE A 256 8.06 -4.92 8.36
C ILE A 256 9.51 -5.20 7.96
N GLY A 257 9.95 -6.45 8.09
CA GLY A 257 11.32 -6.84 7.81
C GLY A 257 11.60 -8.30 8.15
N TYR A 258 12.88 -8.67 8.09
CA TYR A 258 13.33 -9.94 8.65
C TYR A 258 13.55 -9.79 10.15
N TRP A 259 13.14 -10.82 10.85
CA TRP A 259 13.22 -10.93 12.29
C TRP A 259 13.86 -12.26 12.64
N GLU A 260 14.79 -12.23 13.57
CA GLU A 260 15.45 -13.42 14.08
C GLU A 260 14.71 -13.90 15.32
N MET A 261 14.37 -15.20 15.34
CA MET A 261 13.68 -15.82 16.47
C MET A 261 14.30 -17.18 16.73
N GLY A 262 15.16 -17.26 17.76
CA GLY A 262 15.92 -18.48 18.07
C GLY A 262 16.95 -18.78 16.97
N SER A 263 16.85 -19.94 16.31
CA SER A 263 17.75 -20.38 15.24
C SER A 263 17.23 -20.12 13.82
N GLY A 264 16.14 -19.36 13.66
CA GLY A 264 15.51 -19.15 12.36
C GLY A 264 15.09 -17.72 12.10
N TYR A 265 15.04 -17.37 10.81
CA TYR A 265 14.55 -16.08 10.33
C TYR A 265 13.08 -16.18 9.90
N TRP A 266 12.32 -15.12 10.16
CA TRP A 266 10.97 -14.97 9.64
C TRP A 266 10.74 -13.57 9.08
N HIS A 267 9.83 -13.44 8.13
CA HIS A 267 9.48 -12.17 7.48
C HIS A 267 8.07 -11.76 7.87
N GLY A 268 7.90 -10.52 8.33
CA GLY A 268 6.58 -9.97 8.65
C GLY A 268 6.65 -8.77 9.60
N PHE A 269 5.56 -8.50 10.30
CA PHE A 269 5.43 -7.30 11.14
C PHE A 269 5.89 -7.53 12.58
N GLY A 270 6.70 -6.62 13.10
CA GLY A 270 7.07 -6.59 14.52
C GLY A 270 7.02 -5.18 15.11
N LEU A 271 7.00 -5.11 16.44
CA LEU A 271 7.03 -3.87 17.20
C LEU A 271 8.45 -3.30 17.25
N VAL A 272 8.57 -1.98 17.10
CA VAL A 272 9.87 -1.30 17.17
C VAL A 272 9.83 -0.12 18.15
N GLY A 273 10.93 0.08 18.86
CA GLY A 273 11.15 1.25 19.71
C GLY A 273 10.26 1.24 20.97
N PRO A 274 9.64 2.37 21.35
CA PRO A 274 8.96 2.52 22.64
C PRO A 274 7.79 1.56 22.81
N SER A 275 7.08 1.21 21.72
CA SER A 275 5.97 0.26 21.74
C SER A 275 6.45 -1.16 22.11
N GLN A 276 7.65 -1.55 21.67
CA GLN A 276 8.24 -2.84 22.04
C GLN A 276 8.61 -2.88 23.54
N THR A 277 9.22 -1.81 24.05
CA THR A 277 9.59 -1.70 25.47
C THR A 277 8.36 -1.69 26.38
N GLN A 278 7.31 -0.95 26.00
CA GLN A 278 6.06 -0.88 26.76
C GLN A 278 5.31 -2.21 26.77
N HIS A 279 5.31 -2.93 25.64
CA HIS A 279 4.74 -4.27 25.56
C HIS A 279 5.50 -5.25 26.46
N ARG A 280 6.84 -5.22 26.45
CA ARG A 280 7.68 -6.01 27.35
C ARG A 280 7.41 -5.72 28.83
N ALA A 281 7.28 -4.45 29.20
CA ALA A 281 6.96 -4.05 30.57
C ALA A 281 5.58 -4.57 31.02
N ARG A 282 4.58 -4.55 30.14
CA ARG A 282 3.25 -5.10 30.40
C ARG A 282 3.25 -6.62 30.54
N GLN A 283 3.96 -7.33 29.66
CA GLN A 283 4.08 -8.80 29.74
C GLN A 283 4.85 -9.25 30.99
N GLY A 284 5.93 -8.55 31.35
CA GLY A 284 6.66 -8.82 32.60
C GLY A 284 5.79 -8.61 33.84
N ALA A 285 5.05 -7.51 33.91
CA ALA A 285 4.12 -7.25 35.02
C ALA A 285 3.00 -8.30 35.12
N ALA A 286 2.46 -8.77 33.99
CA ALA A 286 1.43 -9.82 33.98
C ALA A 286 1.96 -11.17 34.47
N HIS A 287 3.23 -11.49 34.18
CA HIS A 287 3.89 -12.71 34.66
C HIS A 287 4.11 -12.69 36.17
N ASP A 288 4.43 -11.53 36.75
CA ASP A 288 4.65 -11.36 38.20
C ASP A 288 3.35 -11.31 39.02
N THR A 289 2.20 -11.09 38.38
CA THR A 289 0.90 -10.95 39.06
C THR A 289 0.13 -12.28 39.13
N VAL A 290 0.70 -13.42 38.72
CA VAL A 290 0.06 -14.74 38.91
C VAL A 290 0.22 -15.17 40.38
N PRO A 291 -0.83 -15.12 41.23
CA PRO A 291 -0.72 -15.50 42.62
C PRO A 291 -0.88 -17.02 42.68
N GLY A 292 0.23 -17.73 42.91
CA GLY A 292 0.16 -19.15 43.28
C GLY A 292 1.20 -20.03 42.61
N LEU A 293 2.48 -19.77 42.85
CA LEU A 293 3.47 -20.83 43.07
C LEU A 293 4.68 -20.20 43.75
N SER A 294 4.52 -19.91 45.05
CA SER A 294 5.67 -19.74 45.92
C SER A 294 6.46 -21.04 45.89
N THR A 295 7.60 -21.05 45.22
CA THR A 295 8.64 -22.04 45.46
C THR A 295 9.13 -21.85 46.89
N SER A 296 8.48 -22.57 47.80
CA SER A 296 8.94 -22.85 49.15
C SER A 296 10.23 -23.67 49.04
N SER A 297 11.36 -23.00 48.84
CA SER A 297 12.68 -23.60 49.07
C SER A 297 12.88 -23.71 50.57
N GLY A 298 12.46 -24.85 51.13
CA GLY A 298 12.75 -25.23 52.50
C GLY A 298 14.26 -25.22 52.73
N LYS A 299 14.67 -24.39 53.70
CA LYS A 299 15.95 -24.51 54.38
C LYS A 299 15.88 -25.77 55.24
N ASP A 300 16.58 -26.82 54.82
CA ASP A 300 16.97 -27.90 55.72
C ASP A 300 18.29 -27.49 56.37
N THR A 301 18.16 -26.85 57.52
CA THR A 301 19.16 -26.82 58.58
C THR A 301 18.73 -27.82 59.64
N GLU A 302 19.56 -28.82 59.94
CA GLU A 302 19.92 -29.31 61.29
C GLU A 302 20.47 -30.75 61.23
N GLY A 303 21.49 -31.02 62.07
CA GLY A 303 21.86 -32.36 62.54
C GLY A 303 23.28 -32.81 62.24
#